data_AF-A0A848YKG6-F1
#
_entry.id   AF-A0A848YKG6-F1
#
_cell.length_a   1.000
_cell.length_b   1.000
_cell.length_c   1.000
_cell.angle_alpha   90.00
_cell.angle_beta   90.00
_cell.angle_gamma   90.00
#
_symmetry.space_group_name_H-M   'P 1'
#
loop_
_entity.id
_entity.type
_entity.pdbx_description
1 polymer ?
#
loop_
_entity_poly.entity_id
_entity_poly.type
_entity_poly.pdbx_seq_one_letter_code
_entity_poly.pdbx_strand_id
1 'polypeptide(L)'
;MIDLARPKGRSILTQFAKVAGSLFLCILITHYLHELGHALTAVALGYEVSMTSNVVRPIAGAYQSELHSNLISLAGPLVTIFIATAAFILRLKLKFLAPIILWNTLTMRLLAAIVSLRNPNDEAAVSANLGLGDWTLPAIVCVFLLTLFVITARQRRLSVWWYLSAWVGMSAGYSLVVLGEDWLPKLTL
;
A
#
# COMPACT_ATOMS: atom_id res chain seq x y z
N MET A 1 19.44 -20.54 1.84
CA MET A 1 18.02 -20.84 2.18
C MET A 1 17.81 -20.46 3.64
N ILE A 2 17.08 -19.37 3.94
CA ILE A 2 16.73 -19.04 5.34
C ILE A 2 15.29 -19.49 5.50
N ASP A 3 15.15 -20.61 6.19
CA ASP A 3 13.87 -21.13 6.67
C ASP A 3 13.29 -20.11 7.65
N LEU A 4 12.08 -19.59 7.37
CA LEU A 4 11.29 -18.90 8.38
C LEU A 4 10.51 -19.92 9.24
N ALA A 5 10.66 -21.23 8.99
CA ALA A 5 10.33 -22.24 10.00
C ALA A 5 11.33 -22.09 11.16
N ARG A 6 10.82 -21.53 12.25
CA ARG A 6 11.41 -21.47 13.60
C ARG A 6 12.94 -21.34 13.63
N PRO A 7 13.50 -20.12 13.66
CA PRO A 7 14.86 -19.94 14.15
C PRO A 7 14.99 -20.62 15.52
N LYS A 8 15.88 -21.63 15.62
CA LYS A 8 16.22 -22.30 16.89
C LYS A 8 16.52 -21.22 17.94
N GLY A 9 15.69 -21.14 18.99
CA GLY A 9 15.93 -20.29 20.16
C GLY A 9 15.12 -19.00 20.30
N ARG A 10 14.23 -18.61 19.36
CA ARG A 10 13.31 -17.46 19.59
C ARG A 10 11.89 -17.90 19.88
N SER A 11 11.31 -17.38 20.96
CA SER A 11 9.91 -17.66 21.33
C SER A 11 8.95 -17.23 20.22
N ILE A 12 7.81 -17.92 20.14
CA ILE A 12 6.73 -17.60 19.20
C ILE A 12 6.28 -16.15 19.39
N LEU A 13 6.20 -15.69 20.64
CA LEU A 13 5.81 -14.33 20.99
C LEU A 13 6.75 -13.27 20.39
N THR A 14 8.07 -13.48 20.44
CA THR A 14 9.03 -12.53 19.86
C THR A 14 8.88 -12.44 18.34
N GLN A 15 8.65 -13.57 17.66
CA GLN A 15 8.43 -13.56 16.21
C GLN A 15 7.10 -12.89 15.85
N PHE A 16 6.07 -13.15 16.64
CA PHE A 16 4.75 -12.55 16.49
C PHE A 16 4.82 -11.03 16.59
N ALA A 17 5.36 -10.51 17.71
CA ALA A 17 5.51 -9.08 17.95
C ALA A 17 6.36 -8.42 16.85
N LYS A 18 7.42 -9.10 16.39
CA LYS A 18 8.27 -8.59 15.32
C LYS A 18 7.51 -8.42 14.01
N VAL A 19 6.73 -9.43 13.59
CA VAL A 19 5.93 -9.36 12.35
C VAL A 19 4.85 -8.28 12.48
N ALA A 20 4.07 -8.31 13.56
CA ALA A 20 2.99 -7.35 13.79
C ALA A 20 3.52 -5.91 13.82
N GLY A 21 4.56 -5.63 14.61
CA GLY A 21 5.17 -4.30 14.71
C GLY A 21 5.83 -3.84 13.40
N SER A 22 6.48 -4.75 12.67
CA SER A 22 7.07 -4.39 11.37
C SER A 22 6.01 -4.10 10.32
N LEU A 23 4.88 -4.80 10.32
CA LEU A 23 3.75 -4.50 9.43
C LEU A 23 3.07 -3.19 9.79
N PHE A 24 2.83 -2.94 11.08
CA PHE A 24 2.30 -1.67 11.57
C PHE A 24 3.12 -0.48 11.04
N LEU A 25 4.45 -0.51 11.22
CA LEU A 25 5.33 0.55 10.70
C LEU A 25 5.34 0.60 9.17
N CYS A 26 5.37 -0.56 8.52
CA CYS A 26 5.37 -0.63 7.06
C CYS A 26 4.11 -0.01 6.44
N ILE A 27 2.94 -0.17 7.08
CA ILE A 27 1.68 0.44 6.65
C ILE A 27 1.81 1.95 6.64
N LEU A 28 2.21 2.55 7.78
CA LEU A 28 2.35 4.01 7.89
C LEU A 28 3.30 4.56 6.84
N ILE A 29 4.47 3.96 6.69
CA ILE A 29 5.47 4.41 5.71
C ILE A 29 4.94 4.27 4.28
N THR A 30 4.34 3.12 3.93
CA THR A 30 3.90 2.87 2.55
C THR A 30 2.72 3.75 2.18
N HIS A 31 1.81 4.00 3.12
CA HIS A 31 0.65 4.86 2.90
C HIS A 31 1.09 6.32 2.70
N TYR A 32 2.00 6.82 3.54
CA TYR A 32 2.60 8.14 3.33
C TYR A 32 3.34 8.27 2.01
N LEU A 33 4.09 7.25 1.58
CA LEU A 33 4.77 7.28 0.29
C LEU A 33 3.79 7.26 -0.89
N HIS A 34 2.65 6.56 -0.74
CA HIS A 34 1.58 6.53 -1.74
C HIS A 34 0.96 7.93 -1.91
N GLU A 35 0.52 8.55 -0.81
CA GLU A 35 -0.02 9.91 -0.84
C GLU A 35 1.02 10.94 -1.31
N LEU A 36 2.28 10.77 -0.91
CA LEU A 36 3.36 11.63 -1.41
C LEU A 36 3.53 11.50 -2.93
N GLY A 37 3.31 10.31 -3.50
CA GLY A 37 3.26 10.10 -4.94
C GLY A 37 2.20 10.99 -5.61
N HIS A 38 0.97 10.96 -5.09
CA HIS A 38 -0.11 11.85 -5.56
C HIS A 38 0.28 13.32 -5.44
N ALA A 39 0.78 13.73 -4.28
CA ALA A 39 1.09 15.13 -4.00
C ALA A 39 2.22 15.66 -4.90
N LEU A 40 3.31 14.91 -5.05
CA LEU A 40 4.44 15.32 -5.91
C LEU A 40 4.03 15.41 -7.38
N THR A 41 3.18 14.50 -7.86
CA THR A 41 2.64 14.60 -9.22
C THR A 41 1.74 15.83 -9.38
N ALA A 42 0.92 16.16 -8.38
CA ALA A 42 0.09 17.36 -8.42
C ALA A 42 0.94 18.65 -8.44
N VAL A 43 1.96 18.74 -7.58
CA VAL A 43 2.90 19.87 -7.56
C VAL A 43 3.65 19.99 -8.89
N ALA A 44 4.10 18.87 -9.46
CA ALA A 44 4.77 18.86 -10.76
C ALA A 44 3.87 19.34 -11.91
N LEU A 45 2.55 19.21 -11.77
CA LEU A 45 1.54 19.72 -12.70
C LEU A 45 1.08 21.15 -12.38
N GLY A 46 1.66 21.79 -11.36
CA GLY A 46 1.40 23.19 -11.00
C GLY A 46 0.27 23.41 -10.03
N TYR A 47 -0.15 22.38 -9.26
CA TYR A 47 -1.15 22.52 -8.22
C TYR A 47 -0.52 22.68 -6.84
N GLU A 48 -1.04 23.64 -6.07
CA GLU A 48 -0.84 23.66 -4.61
C GLU A 48 -1.82 22.70 -3.95
N VAL A 49 -1.30 21.77 -3.14
CA VAL A 49 -2.09 20.68 -2.58
C VAL A 49 -1.89 20.54 -1.08
N SER A 50 -2.96 20.12 -0.40
CA SER A 50 -2.87 19.58 0.95
C SER A 50 -2.88 18.06 0.87
N MET A 51 -1.93 17.45 1.56
CA MET A 51 -1.77 16.01 1.69
C MET A 51 -1.99 15.61 3.14
N THR A 52 -2.93 14.72 3.37
CA THR A 52 -3.07 14.01 4.65
C THR A 52 -2.52 12.58 4.51
N SER A 53 -2.76 11.74 5.52
CA SER A 53 -2.44 10.33 5.39
C SER A 53 -3.36 9.58 4.43
N ASN A 54 -4.59 10.04 4.16
CA ASN A 54 -5.59 9.31 3.38
C ASN A 54 -5.97 9.98 2.06
N VAL A 55 -5.61 11.25 1.86
CA VAL A 55 -6.05 11.99 0.68
C VAL A 55 -5.11 13.13 0.32
N VAL A 56 -4.98 13.37 -0.98
CA VAL A 56 -4.41 14.59 -1.57
C VAL A 56 -5.51 15.38 -2.26
N ARG A 57 -5.58 16.69 -1.98
CA ARG A 57 -6.56 17.59 -2.61
C ARG A 57 -5.94 18.96 -2.93
N PRO A 58 -6.35 19.62 -4.03
CA PRO A 58 -6.04 21.03 -4.26
C PRO A 58 -6.47 21.90 -3.08
N ILE A 59 -5.66 22.88 -2.71
CA ILE A 59 -6.00 23.87 -1.67
C ILE A 59 -7.10 24.81 -2.17
N ALA A 60 -7.07 25.15 -3.45
CA ALA A 60 -8.05 25.99 -4.10
C ALA A 60 -8.45 25.43 -5.48
N GLY A 61 -9.73 25.54 -5.80
CA GLY A 61 -10.28 25.13 -7.09
C GLY A 61 -10.33 23.63 -7.31
N ALA A 62 -10.40 23.23 -8.57
CA ALA A 62 -10.39 21.85 -9.03
C ALA A 62 -9.20 21.62 -9.98
N TYR A 63 -8.88 20.35 -10.27
CA TYR A 63 -7.93 20.03 -11.32
C TYR A 63 -8.39 20.62 -12.66
N GLN A 64 -7.46 21.18 -13.42
CA GLN A 64 -7.75 21.92 -14.66
C GLN A 64 -8.12 21.01 -15.83
N SER A 65 -7.80 19.71 -15.74
CA SER A 65 -8.15 18.73 -16.76
C SER A 65 -8.33 17.33 -16.17
N GLU A 66 -9.13 16.51 -16.85
CA GLU A 66 -9.30 15.10 -16.52
C GLU A 66 -7.98 14.32 -16.63
N LEU A 67 -7.13 14.68 -17.61
CA LEU A 67 -5.81 14.09 -17.76
C LEU A 67 -4.95 14.32 -16.51
N HIS A 68 -4.94 15.54 -15.96
CA HIS A 68 -4.19 15.82 -14.72
C HIS A 68 -4.76 15.03 -13.55
N SER A 69 -6.09 14.96 -13.42
CA SER A 69 -6.74 14.13 -12.39
C SER A 69 -6.31 12.66 -12.52
N ASN A 70 -6.32 12.10 -13.73
CA ASN A 70 -5.94 10.70 -13.96
C ASN A 70 -4.46 10.44 -13.67
N LEU A 71 -3.57 11.35 -14.08
CA LEU A 71 -2.13 11.23 -13.80
C LEU A 71 -1.84 11.28 -12.31
N ILE A 72 -2.48 12.21 -11.59
CA ILE A 72 -2.37 12.31 -10.14
C ILE A 72 -2.93 11.03 -9.52
N SER A 73 -4.14 10.60 -9.85
CA SER A 73 -4.73 9.36 -9.33
C SER A 73 -3.89 8.11 -9.64
N LEU A 74 -3.18 8.03 -10.76
CA LEU A 74 -2.29 6.89 -11.00
C LEU A 74 -0.99 6.93 -10.17
N ALA A 75 -0.54 8.11 -9.73
CA ALA A 75 0.77 8.27 -9.10
C ALA A 75 0.94 7.45 -7.82
N GLY A 76 -0.04 7.48 -6.90
CA GLY A 76 -0.01 6.67 -5.68
C GLY A 76 0.07 5.17 -5.97
N PRO A 77 -0.88 4.58 -6.73
CA PRO A 77 -0.82 3.17 -7.13
C PRO A 77 0.51 2.78 -7.79
N LEU A 78 1.05 3.64 -8.66
CA LEU A 78 2.37 3.41 -9.28
C LEU A 78 3.51 3.39 -8.26
N VAL A 79 3.50 4.26 -7.25
CA VAL A 79 4.46 4.19 -6.13
C VAL A 79 4.31 2.88 -5.36
N THR A 80 3.08 2.44 -5.07
CA THR A 80 2.83 1.15 -4.40
C THR A 80 3.35 -0.03 -5.22
N ILE A 81 3.10 -0.04 -6.53
CA ILE A 81 3.60 -1.05 -7.48
C ILE A 81 5.12 -1.04 -7.52
N PHE A 82 5.75 0.14 -7.56
CA PHE A 82 7.19 0.28 -7.54
C PHE A 82 7.80 -0.30 -6.25
N ILE A 83 7.26 0.06 -5.08
CA ILE A 83 7.69 -0.47 -3.77
C ILE A 83 7.59 -2.00 -3.74
N ALA A 84 6.45 -2.56 -4.20
CA ALA A 84 6.24 -4.00 -4.25
C ALA A 84 7.23 -4.69 -5.20
N THR A 85 7.43 -4.14 -6.39
CA THR A 85 8.34 -4.68 -7.41
C THR A 85 9.78 -4.65 -6.91
N ALA A 86 10.23 -3.53 -6.33
CA ALA A 86 11.55 -3.41 -5.73
C ALA A 86 11.74 -4.43 -4.58
N ALA A 87 10.74 -4.58 -3.70
CA ALA A 87 10.78 -5.56 -2.62
C ALA A 87 10.85 -7.01 -3.15
N PHE A 88 10.15 -7.30 -4.25
CA PHE A 88 10.20 -8.60 -4.91
C PHE A 88 11.55 -8.88 -5.56
N ILE A 89 12.12 -7.93 -6.31
CA ILE A 89 13.44 -8.07 -6.94
C ILE A 89 14.51 -8.27 -5.86
N LEU A 90 14.46 -7.48 -4.79
CA LEU A 90 15.43 -7.52 -3.69
C LEU A 90 15.08 -8.55 -2.60
N ARG A 91 14.10 -9.43 -2.81
CA ARG A 91 13.53 -10.29 -1.76
C ARG A 91 14.55 -11.19 -1.06
N LEU A 92 15.61 -11.59 -1.76
CA LEU A 92 16.69 -12.39 -1.18
C LEU A 92 17.53 -11.57 -0.20
N LYS A 93 17.78 -10.30 -0.50
CA LYS A 93 18.52 -9.34 0.36
C LYS A 93 17.67 -8.87 1.53
N LEU A 94 16.41 -8.51 1.28
CA LEU A 94 15.47 -8.00 2.29
C LEU A 94 15.01 -9.06 3.30
N LYS A 95 15.16 -10.36 2.98
CA LYS A 95 14.86 -11.50 3.86
C LYS A 95 13.46 -11.43 4.48
N PHE A 96 13.40 -11.05 5.76
CA PHE A 96 12.19 -10.96 6.56
C PHE A 96 11.26 -9.81 6.13
N LEU A 97 11.81 -8.72 5.59
CA LEU A 97 11.04 -7.54 5.20
C LEU A 97 10.28 -7.72 3.88
N ALA A 98 10.79 -8.57 2.98
CA ALA A 98 10.17 -8.79 1.67
C ALA A 98 8.69 -9.25 1.75
N PRO A 99 8.34 -10.33 2.47
CA PRO A 99 6.94 -10.73 2.59
C PRO A 99 6.08 -9.69 3.31
N ILE A 100 6.66 -8.87 4.21
CA ILE A 100 5.94 -7.79 4.91
C ILE A 100 5.53 -6.68 3.94
N ILE A 101 6.48 -6.19 3.15
CA ILE A 101 6.23 -5.10 2.19
C ILE A 101 5.25 -5.58 1.10
N LEU A 102 5.44 -6.79 0.58
CA LEU A 102 4.56 -7.36 -0.44
C LEU A 102 3.14 -7.59 0.08
N TRP A 103 3.00 -8.08 1.31
CA TRP A 103 1.69 -8.26 1.94
C TRP A 103 0.99 -6.93 2.19
N ASN A 104 1.72 -5.92 2.66
CA ASN A 104 1.19 -4.59 2.90
C ASN A 104 0.70 -3.92 1.60
N THR A 105 1.55 -3.87 0.59
CA THR A 105 1.20 -3.27 -0.72
C THR A 105 0.00 -3.95 -1.36
N LEU A 106 -0.06 -5.30 -1.33
CA LEU A 106 -1.23 -6.06 -1.76
C LEU A 106 -2.48 -5.70 -0.95
N THR A 107 -2.39 -5.73 0.38
CA THR A 107 -3.57 -5.50 1.24
C THR A 107 -4.09 -4.08 1.09
N MET A 108 -3.20 -3.09 0.95
CA MET A 108 -3.58 -1.70 0.71
C MET A 108 -4.46 -1.57 -0.54
N ARG A 109 -4.05 -2.20 -1.65
CA ARG A 109 -4.83 -2.12 -2.89
C ARG A 109 -6.07 -2.99 -2.87
N LEU A 110 -6.05 -4.15 -2.20
CA LEU A 110 -7.27 -4.95 -1.99
C LEU A 110 -8.31 -4.19 -1.17
N LEU A 111 -7.90 -3.53 -0.08
CA LEU A 111 -8.80 -2.71 0.74
C LEU A 111 -9.35 -1.53 -0.07
N ALA A 112 -8.51 -0.85 -0.85
CA ALA A 112 -8.96 0.24 -1.72
C ALA A 112 -9.96 -0.24 -2.79
N ALA A 113 -9.72 -1.41 -3.39
CA ALA A 113 -10.67 -2.04 -4.33
C ALA A 113 -12.00 -2.40 -3.64
N ILE A 114 -11.98 -2.87 -2.40
CA ILE A 114 -13.22 -3.12 -1.62
C ILE A 114 -13.95 -1.82 -1.33
N VAL A 115 -13.24 -0.76 -0.92
CA VAL A 115 -13.81 0.57 -0.69
C VAL A 115 -14.43 1.16 -1.97
N SER A 116 -13.91 0.77 -3.13
CA SER A 116 -14.42 1.15 -4.46
C SER A 116 -15.86 0.71 -4.74
N LEU A 117 -16.41 -0.24 -3.97
CA LEU A 117 -17.83 -0.58 -4.02
C LEU A 117 -18.76 0.59 -3.66
N ARG A 118 -18.25 1.59 -2.94
CA ARG A 118 -19.03 2.78 -2.53
C ARG A 118 -18.47 4.06 -3.14
N ASN A 119 -17.16 4.23 -3.12
CA ASN A 119 -16.47 5.41 -3.65
C ASN A 119 -15.27 4.94 -4.46
N PRO A 120 -15.19 5.23 -5.77
CA PRO A 120 -14.11 4.73 -6.61
C PRO A 120 -12.76 5.16 -6.03
N ASN A 121 -11.88 4.18 -5.83
CA ASN A 121 -10.49 4.46 -5.48
C ASN A 121 -9.71 4.98 -6.70
N ASP A 122 -8.42 5.19 -6.50
CA ASP A 122 -7.52 5.75 -7.51
C ASP A 122 -7.56 5.01 -8.85
N GLU A 123 -7.38 3.68 -8.83
CA GLU A 123 -7.40 2.90 -10.07
C GLU A 123 -8.82 2.77 -10.65
N ALA A 124 -9.85 2.66 -9.81
CA ALA A 124 -11.24 2.57 -10.26
C ALA A 124 -11.69 3.85 -10.95
N ALA A 125 -11.36 5.02 -10.37
CA ALA A 125 -11.65 6.32 -10.95
C ALA A 125 -11.00 6.47 -12.34
N VAL A 126 -9.72 6.11 -12.45
CA VAL A 126 -9.01 6.15 -13.75
C VAL A 126 -9.59 5.13 -14.72
N SER A 127 -9.91 3.93 -14.25
CA SER A 127 -10.49 2.86 -15.08
C SER A 127 -11.85 3.27 -15.66
N ALA A 128 -12.69 3.92 -14.85
CA ALA A 128 -13.97 4.48 -15.26
C ALA A 128 -13.80 5.61 -16.30
N ASN A 129 -12.89 6.55 -16.04
CA ASN A 129 -12.59 7.67 -16.92
C ASN A 129 -12.08 7.21 -18.30
N LEU A 130 -11.34 6.10 -18.35
CA LEU A 130 -10.88 5.49 -19.61
C LEU A 130 -11.94 4.62 -20.32
N GLY A 131 -13.15 4.49 -19.77
CA GLY A 131 -14.20 3.64 -20.33
C GLY A 131 -13.95 2.13 -20.19
N LEU A 132 -13.08 1.72 -19.26
CA LEU A 132 -12.74 0.31 -18.99
C LEU A 132 -13.63 -0.33 -17.90
N GLY A 133 -14.54 0.45 -17.31
CA GLY A 133 -15.34 0.08 -16.14
C GLY A 133 -14.52 0.10 -14.84
N ASP A 134 -15.18 0.17 -13.68
CA ASP A 134 -14.54 0.46 -12.39
C ASP A 134 -13.53 -0.61 -11.93
N TRP A 135 -13.62 -1.84 -12.44
CA TRP A 135 -12.91 -2.99 -11.89
C TRP A 135 -11.65 -3.39 -12.65
N THR A 136 -11.46 -2.91 -13.88
CA THR A 136 -10.39 -3.41 -14.76
C THR A 136 -9.02 -3.10 -14.20
N LEU A 137 -8.70 -1.82 -13.91
CA LEU A 137 -7.40 -1.47 -13.33
C LEU A 137 -7.21 -2.00 -11.89
N PRO A 138 -8.17 -1.88 -10.95
CA PRO A 138 -8.03 -2.48 -9.62
C PRO A 138 -7.73 -3.99 -9.67
N ALA A 139 -8.41 -4.74 -10.54
CA ALA A 139 -8.19 -6.18 -10.69
C ALA A 139 -6.78 -6.49 -11.21
N ILE A 140 -6.31 -5.78 -12.23
CA ILE A 140 -4.95 -5.94 -12.79
C ILE A 140 -3.90 -5.70 -11.70
N VAL A 141 -4.02 -4.61 -10.95
CA VAL A 141 -3.07 -4.27 -9.88
C VAL A 141 -3.10 -5.31 -8.76
N CYS A 142 -4.29 -5.71 -8.30
CA CYS A 142 -4.42 -6.72 -7.25
C CYS A 142 -3.87 -8.08 -7.68
N VAL A 143 -4.13 -8.53 -8.91
CA VAL A 143 -3.60 -9.80 -9.45
C VAL A 143 -2.08 -9.76 -9.55
N PHE A 144 -1.52 -8.65 -10.02
CA PHE A 144 -0.07 -8.46 -10.09
C PHE A 144 0.57 -8.56 -8.69
N LEU A 145 0.09 -7.77 -7.72
CA LEU A 145 0.62 -7.76 -6.36
C LEU A 145 0.43 -9.11 -5.65
N LEU A 146 -0.71 -9.77 -5.87
CA LEU A 146 -1.00 -11.10 -5.34
C LEU A 146 0.00 -12.13 -5.87
N THR A 147 0.34 -12.05 -7.16
CA THR A 147 1.33 -12.94 -7.78
C THR A 147 2.70 -12.79 -7.12
N LEU A 148 3.18 -11.54 -6.94
CA LEU A 148 4.46 -11.28 -6.27
C LEU A 148 4.48 -11.81 -4.83
N PHE A 149 3.38 -11.58 -4.09
CA PHE A 149 3.24 -12.06 -2.73
C PHE A 149 3.22 -13.59 -2.66
N VAL A 150 2.39 -14.27 -3.47
CA VAL A 150 2.26 -15.74 -3.47
C VAL A 150 3.58 -16.43 -3.79
N ILE A 151 4.32 -15.92 -4.79
CA ILE A 151 5.65 -16.44 -5.12
C ILE A 151 6.58 -16.33 -3.91
N THR A 152 6.61 -15.16 -3.25
CA THR A 152 7.48 -14.93 -2.09
C THR A 152 7.04 -15.75 -0.88
N ALA A 153 5.74 -15.84 -0.62
CA ALA A 153 5.17 -16.60 0.49
C ALA A 153 5.48 -18.10 0.37
N ARG A 154 5.36 -18.66 -0.84
CA ARG A 154 5.72 -20.06 -1.13
C ARG A 154 7.23 -20.29 -0.99
N GLN A 155 8.05 -19.39 -1.52
CA GLN A 155 9.52 -19.45 -1.37
C GLN A 155 9.96 -19.41 0.09
N ARG A 156 9.23 -18.67 0.94
CA ARG A 156 9.54 -18.47 2.36
C ARG A 156 8.85 -19.45 3.31
N ARG A 157 7.90 -20.26 2.81
CA ARG A 157 7.08 -21.18 3.60
C ARG A 157 6.48 -20.50 4.85
N LEU A 158 5.80 -19.37 4.63
CA LEU A 158 5.20 -18.60 5.72
C LEU A 158 4.22 -19.48 6.53
N SER A 159 4.38 -19.46 7.85
CA SER A 159 3.55 -20.25 8.76
C SER A 159 2.22 -19.55 9.07
N VAL A 160 1.24 -20.30 9.59
CA VAL A 160 -0.06 -19.74 10.04
C VAL A 160 0.13 -18.60 11.05
N TRP A 161 1.12 -18.71 11.94
CA TRP A 161 1.44 -17.68 12.93
C TRP A 161 1.90 -16.37 12.29
N TRP A 162 2.58 -16.44 11.15
CA TRP A 162 2.95 -15.24 10.41
C TRP A 162 1.70 -14.50 9.93
N TYR A 163 0.72 -15.21 9.36
CA TYR A 163 -0.54 -14.61 8.90
C TYR A 163 -1.37 -14.03 10.06
N LEU A 164 -1.45 -14.73 11.19
CA LEU A 164 -2.11 -14.20 12.39
C LEU A 164 -1.43 -12.93 12.92
N SER A 165 -0.10 -12.93 12.98
CA SER A 165 0.68 -11.74 13.38
C SER A 165 0.46 -10.59 12.40
N ALA A 166 0.41 -10.92 11.11
CA ALA A 166 0.20 -9.95 10.05
C ALA A 166 -1.19 -9.32 10.13
N TRP A 167 -2.22 -10.12 10.39
CA TRP A 167 -3.58 -9.64 10.61
C TRP A 167 -3.67 -8.67 11.79
N VAL A 168 -3.00 -8.95 12.91
CA VAL A 168 -2.94 -8.03 14.06
C VAL A 168 -2.23 -6.73 13.70
N GLY A 169 -1.04 -6.81 13.10
CA GLY A 169 -0.27 -5.63 12.68
C GLY A 169 -1.03 -4.76 11.69
N MET A 170 -1.73 -5.39 10.74
CA MET A 170 -2.57 -4.69 9.76
C MET A 170 -3.78 -4.03 10.38
N SER A 171 -4.50 -4.74 11.25
CA SER A 171 -5.68 -4.20 11.92
C SER A 171 -5.32 -2.94 12.71
N ALA A 172 -4.21 -2.97 13.46
CA ALA A 172 -3.72 -1.81 14.19
C ALA A 172 -3.26 -0.67 13.24
N GLY A 173 -2.49 -1.00 12.20
CA GLY A 173 -1.95 -0.02 11.26
C GLY A 173 -3.03 0.70 10.46
N TYR A 174 -3.95 -0.04 9.83
CA TYR A 174 -5.05 0.57 9.08
C TYR A 174 -6.07 1.26 9.98
N SER A 175 -6.30 0.80 11.21
CA SER A 175 -7.13 1.56 12.17
C SER A 175 -6.53 2.92 12.46
N LEU A 176 -5.20 3.02 12.63
CA LEU A 176 -4.54 4.31 12.84
C LEU A 176 -4.60 5.21 11.60
N VAL A 177 -4.36 4.65 10.41
CA VAL A 177 -4.45 5.38 9.14
C VAL A 177 -5.87 5.94 8.92
N VAL A 178 -6.89 5.11 9.10
CA VAL A 178 -8.28 5.46 8.78
C VAL A 178 -8.93 6.30 9.89
N LEU A 179 -8.71 5.95 11.16
CA LEU A 179 -9.40 6.59 12.30
C LEU A 179 -8.54 7.63 13.03
N GLY A 180 -7.22 7.59 12.85
CA GLY A 180 -6.25 8.47 13.52
C GLY A 180 -5.66 9.54 12.61
N GLU A 181 -6.31 9.86 11.50
CA GLU A 181 -5.85 10.85 10.53
C GLU A 181 -5.53 12.21 11.17
N ASP A 182 -6.28 12.62 12.20
CA ASP A 182 -6.04 13.87 12.93
C ASP A 182 -4.77 13.88 13.80
N TRP A 183 -4.20 12.70 14.08
CA TRP A 183 -2.94 12.57 14.80
C TRP A 183 -1.74 12.43 13.86
N LEU A 184 -2.00 12.30 12.55
CA LEU A 184 -0.98 12.10 11.54
C LEU A 184 -0.61 13.43 10.87
N PRO A 185 0.68 13.65 10.52
CA PRO A 185 1.13 14.86 9.85
C PRO A 185 0.32 15.20 8.58
N LYS A 186 -0.09 16.46 8.48
CA LYS A 186 -0.67 17.06 7.28
C LYS A 186 0.39 17.95 6.64
N LEU A 187 0.57 17.84 5.33
CA LEU A 187 1.55 18.61 4.56
C LEU A 187 0.82 19.52 3.58
N THR A 188 1.38 20.71 3.38
CA THR A 188 1.01 21.63 2.31
C THR A 188 2.21 21.74 1.39
N LEU A 189 2.00 21.45 0.11
CA LEU A 189 3.04 21.37 -0.92
C LEU A 189 2.65 22.20 -2.14
#